data_AF-U4L2H9-F1
#
_entry.id   AF-U4L2H9-F1
#
_cell.length_a   1.000
_cell.length_b   1.000
_cell.length_c   1.000
_cell.angle_alpha   90.00
_cell.angle_beta   90.00
_cell.angle_gamma   90.00
#
_symmetry.space_group_name_H-M   'P 1'
#
loop_
_entity.id
_entity.type
_entity.pdbx_description
1 polymer ?
#
loop_
_entity_poly.entity_id
_entity_poly.type
_entity_poly.pdbx_seq_one_letter_code
_entity_poly.pdbx_strand_id
1 'polypeptide(L)'
;MSFRASTLPSFSPPGNLDDLVEKNKEIWSEQRIGKWMDDEIAGGMNGPCNKPRTPLPQFFNGTVTAFEGGQHKTVDWNAFPNQVKLRYKTAPLIWQMADASRLVQDEYLEWSVQRRPSDGKITSVTFTCEGPEYWQFIADYQSSGEYPGAKSILDLYRELNPEFANDIQEEDLYLVNEKTGAKVYNPMNYWNQSSESGCIAHLCHPSNTLSAEIDIAAQATVLRMDPEGALITDANKLINCSKYGRATRNSDPVIGSAINSLARGDLEAGSAISVADPVALYIQSFKTGSLTLPTGPDDDQQPIPEGTVTFTRGRIGSVGKAINQGAANEGSGMFRDVKREELSTAMRVTVKVPEGVKDSSGTQLVVGDIFDSTIGDVINYGSQLALHITMGVSAVEIPEFQIAAKLKCPCDDSNKRIQRPEDMKHVPTTLLPIGVGFHGGKIPKDGLQSPGDGRKGGEQPKRRFMTR
;
A
#
# COMPACT_ATOMS: atom_id res chain seq x y z
N MET A 1 33.39 9.85 19.15
CA MET A 1 33.39 8.77 18.13
C MET A 1 33.95 9.37 16.85
N SER A 2 34.69 8.61 16.04
CA SER A 2 35.28 9.14 14.78
C SER A 2 34.23 9.10 13.68
N PHE A 3 33.96 10.25 13.05
CA PHE A 3 32.98 10.35 11.97
C PHE A 3 33.48 9.56 10.75
N ARG A 4 32.74 8.54 10.30
CA ARG A 4 33.13 7.71 9.13
C ARG A 4 32.08 7.81 8.04
N ALA A 5 32.06 8.93 7.34
CA ALA A 5 31.24 9.05 6.15
C ALA A 5 31.74 8.16 5.01
N SER A 6 30.79 7.51 4.33
CA SER A 6 31.00 6.73 3.11
C SER A 6 29.79 6.86 2.21
N THR A 7 29.96 6.64 0.90
CA THR A 7 28.83 6.45 -0.01
C THR A 7 28.26 5.04 0.12
N LEU A 8 27.00 4.88 -0.25
CA LEU A 8 26.43 3.55 -0.52
C LEU A 8 27.09 2.98 -1.79
N PRO A 9 27.48 1.69 -1.79
CA PRO A 9 27.98 1.06 -3.01
C PRO A 9 26.88 0.94 -4.07
N SER A 10 25.64 0.70 -3.64
CA SER A 10 24.44 0.61 -4.48
C SER A 10 23.20 0.73 -3.59
N PHE A 11 22.04 0.98 -4.20
CA PHE A 11 20.74 0.77 -3.56
C PHE A 11 20.33 -0.69 -3.64
N SER A 12 19.99 -1.25 -2.50
CA SER A 12 19.50 -2.61 -2.33
C SER A 12 18.08 -2.75 -2.87
N PRO A 13 17.66 -3.96 -3.31
CA PRO A 13 16.25 -4.27 -3.53
C PRO A 13 15.41 -3.98 -2.27
N PRO A 14 14.14 -3.58 -2.42
CA PRO A 14 13.25 -3.31 -1.30
C PRO A 14 13.22 -4.51 -0.35
N GLY A 15 13.29 -4.23 0.94
CA GLY A 15 13.33 -5.25 1.98
C GLY A 15 14.55 -6.18 2.00
N ASN A 16 15.60 -5.87 1.23
CA ASN A 16 16.74 -6.75 0.95
C ASN A 16 16.32 -8.09 0.31
N LEU A 17 15.32 -8.05 -0.56
CA LEU A 17 14.89 -9.22 -1.31
C LEU A 17 16.00 -9.75 -2.22
N ASP A 18 16.05 -11.07 -2.36
CA ASP A 18 17.01 -11.81 -3.16
C ASP A 18 16.42 -12.28 -4.50
N ASP A 19 15.28 -11.72 -4.91
CA ASP A 19 14.62 -12.09 -6.18
C ASP A 19 15.44 -11.63 -7.39
N LEU A 20 16.27 -10.59 -7.25
CA LEU A 20 17.10 -10.05 -8.33
C LEU A 20 18.45 -10.77 -8.45
N VAL A 21 18.83 -11.10 -9.69
CA VAL A 21 20.22 -11.48 -10.01
C VAL A 21 21.14 -10.26 -9.94
N GLU A 22 22.44 -10.52 -9.75
CA GLU A 22 23.42 -9.45 -9.46
C GLU A 22 23.44 -8.33 -10.51
N LYS A 23 23.44 -8.69 -11.80
CA LYS A 23 23.36 -7.72 -12.91
C LYS A 23 22.14 -6.80 -12.80
N ASN A 24 21.01 -7.33 -12.36
CA ASN A 24 19.77 -6.57 -12.28
C ASN A 24 19.67 -5.76 -10.99
N LYS A 25 20.41 -6.11 -9.93
CA LYS A 25 20.56 -5.22 -8.75
C LYS A 25 21.27 -3.92 -9.12
N GLU A 26 22.28 -3.98 -9.99
CA GLU A 26 22.98 -2.79 -10.48
C GLU A 26 22.03 -1.89 -11.28
N ILE A 27 21.25 -2.46 -12.21
CA ILE A 27 20.24 -1.73 -12.99
C ILE A 27 19.15 -1.14 -12.07
N TRP A 28 18.68 -1.90 -11.08
CA TRP A 28 17.71 -1.41 -10.08
C TRP A 28 18.27 -0.19 -9.33
N SER A 29 19.51 -0.30 -8.86
CA SER A 29 20.18 0.77 -8.12
C SER A 29 20.34 2.02 -8.97
N GLU A 30 20.91 1.90 -10.17
CA GLU A 30 21.30 3.06 -10.99
C GLU A 30 20.13 3.64 -11.78
N GLN A 31 19.36 2.79 -12.46
CA GLN A 31 18.36 3.22 -13.45
C GLN A 31 16.95 3.35 -12.88
N ARG A 32 16.74 2.97 -11.62
CA ARG A 32 15.49 3.25 -10.88
C ARG A 32 15.80 4.18 -9.72
N ILE A 33 16.25 3.66 -8.59
CA ILE A 33 16.34 4.43 -7.35
C ILE A 33 17.27 5.65 -7.49
N GLY A 34 18.50 5.45 -7.96
CA GLY A 34 19.46 6.53 -8.17
C GLY A 34 18.93 7.58 -9.14
N LYS A 35 18.39 7.15 -10.29
CA LYS A 35 17.76 8.06 -11.25
C LYS A 35 16.62 8.89 -10.66
N TRP A 36 15.71 8.29 -9.89
CA TRP A 36 14.61 9.03 -9.26
C TRP A 36 15.12 10.05 -8.25
N MET A 37 16.12 9.71 -7.45
CA MET A 37 16.75 10.66 -6.54
C MET A 37 17.40 11.82 -7.30
N ASP A 38 18.19 11.52 -8.34
CA ASP A 38 18.90 12.53 -9.12
C ASP A 38 17.93 13.45 -9.89
N ASP A 39 16.84 12.90 -10.43
CA ASP A 39 15.79 13.68 -11.11
C ASP A 39 15.12 14.66 -10.13
N GLU A 40 14.83 14.23 -8.88
CA GLU A 40 14.31 15.11 -7.83
C GLU A 40 15.31 16.20 -7.45
N ILE A 41 16.58 15.83 -7.22
CA ILE A 41 17.66 16.76 -6.84
C ILE A 41 17.84 17.84 -7.91
N ALA A 42 17.78 17.46 -9.18
CA ALA A 42 17.95 18.39 -10.30
C ALA A 42 16.79 19.37 -10.46
N GLY A 43 15.59 19.04 -9.99
CA GLY A 43 14.39 19.86 -10.16
C GLY A 43 13.95 20.03 -11.63
N GLY A 44 14.42 19.18 -12.54
CA GLY A 44 14.17 19.28 -13.99
C GLY A 44 12.74 18.91 -14.43
N MET A 45 11.92 18.43 -13.49
CA MET A 45 10.54 18.00 -13.74
C MET A 45 9.54 19.16 -13.60
N ASN A 46 8.41 19.05 -14.31
CA ASN A 46 7.29 19.95 -14.11
C ASN A 46 6.78 19.81 -12.68
N GLY A 47 6.86 20.90 -11.94
CA GLY A 47 6.33 20.99 -10.60
C GLY A 47 4.86 21.41 -10.57
N PRO A 48 4.33 21.60 -9.35
CA PRO A 48 2.96 22.04 -9.15
C PRO A 48 2.65 23.34 -9.91
N CYS A 49 1.42 23.44 -10.41
CA CYS A 49 0.93 24.63 -11.12
C CYS A 49 1.74 24.98 -12.38
N ASN A 50 2.28 23.97 -13.07
CA ASN A 50 3.09 24.10 -14.29
C ASN A 50 4.33 24.99 -14.11
N LYS A 51 4.84 25.10 -12.87
CA LYS A 51 6.10 25.77 -12.58
C LYS A 51 7.21 24.72 -12.45
N PRO A 52 8.43 24.97 -12.96
CA PRO A 52 9.55 24.05 -12.74
C PRO A 52 9.78 23.81 -11.25
N ARG A 53 10.15 22.58 -10.89
CA ARG A 53 10.68 22.33 -9.55
C ARG A 53 12.02 23.06 -9.40
N THR A 54 12.37 23.39 -8.16
CA THR A 54 13.68 23.96 -7.85
C THR A 54 14.64 22.84 -7.51
N PRO A 55 15.95 22.97 -7.80
CA PRO A 55 16.95 22.05 -7.28
C PRO A 55 16.84 21.92 -5.76
N LEU A 56 17.10 20.72 -5.25
CA LEU A 56 16.91 20.38 -3.83
C LEU A 56 18.27 20.23 -3.13
N PRO A 57 18.86 21.33 -2.61
CA PRO A 57 20.21 21.27 -2.02
C PRO A 57 20.27 20.49 -0.71
N GLN A 58 19.14 20.26 -0.06
CA GLN A 58 19.03 19.49 1.19
C GLN A 58 18.49 18.07 0.97
N PHE A 59 18.37 17.61 -0.28
CA PHE A 59 18.10 16.21 -0.59
C PHE A 59 19.32 15.61 -1.29
N PHE A 60 19.70 14.38 -0.97
CA PHE A 60 20.90 13.77 -1.55
C PHE A 60 20.69 12.32 -1.99
N ASN A 61 21.50 11.91 -2.97
CA ASN A 61 21.62 10.53 -3.41
C ASN A 61 22.77 9.86 -2.64
N GLY A 62 22.45 8.82 -1.85
CA GLY A 62 23.40 8.14 -0.98
C GLY A 62 24.52 7.38 -1.72
N THR A 63 24.38 7.06 -3.00
CA THR A 63 25.47 6.45 -3.80
C THR A 63 26.49 7.48 -4.29
N VAL A 64 26.12 8.77 -4.27
CA VAL A 64 26.96 9.88 -4.72
C VAL A 64 27.52 10.68 -3.55
N THR A 65 26.71 10.92 -2.52
CA THR A 65 27.07 11.76 -1.37
C THR A 65 27.42 10.88 -0.17
N ALA A 66 28.61 11.07 0.39
CA ALA A 66 29.04 10.33 1.56
C ALA A 66 28.32 10.83 2.82
N PHE A 67 27.85 9.89 3.65
CA PHE A 67 27.17 10.16 4.91
C PHE A 67 27.53 9.09 5.94
N GLU A 68 27.21 9.33 7.21
CA GLU A 68 27.34 8.29 8.22
C GLU A 68 26.22 7.27 8.11
N GLY A 69 26.53 6.12 7.54
CA GLY A 69 25.63 4.98 7.56
C GLY A 69 25.47 4.45 8.99
N GLY A 70 24.23 4.37 9.49
CA GLY A 70 23.93 3.58 10.70
C GLY A 70 22.85 4.14 11.62
N GLN A 71 22.63 5.45 11.64
CA GLN A 71 21.48 6.03 12.35
C GLN A 71 20.36 6.29 11.37
N HIS A 72 19.28 5.52 11.53
CA HIS A 72 18.09 5.63 10.73
C HIS A 72 17.01 6.33 11.51
N LYS A 73 16.24 7.07 10.73
CA LYS A 73 15.31 8.05 11.20
C LYS A 73 13.92 7.62 10.72
N THR A 74 13.22 6.82 11.52
CA THR A 74 11.93 6.22 11.14
C THR A 74 10.78 7.19 11.32
N VAL A 75 9.98 7.31 10.27
CA VAL A 75 8.71 8.04 10.24
C VAL A 75 7.59 7.02 10.06
N ASP A 76 6.65 6.96 11.00
CA ASP A 76 5.61 5.95 11.05
C ASP A 76 4.18 6.52 11.12
N TRP A 77 3.21 5.77 10.62
CA TRP A 77 1.79 6.15 10.61
C TRP A 77 0.87 4.93 10.67
N ASN A 78 -0.41 5.16 10.98
CA ASN A 78 -1.43 4.12 10.96
C ASN A 78 -1.81 3.73 9.53
N ALA A 79 -1.86 2.43 9.25
CA ALA A 79 -2.10 1.92 7.90
C ALA A 79 -3.56 2.04 7.42
N PHE A 80 -4.50 2.39 8.30
CA PHE A 80 -5.90 2.48 7.90
C PHE A 80 -6.17 3.73 7.04
N PRO A 81 -6.83 3.61 5.87
CA PRO A 81 -7.17 4.72 4.97
C PRO A 81 -7.92 5.87 5.65
N ASN A 82 -7.23 6.98 5.89
CA ASN A 82 -7.84 8.13 6.58
C ASN A 82 -8.99 8.75 5.77
N GLN A 83 -8.89 8.72 4.43
CA GLN A 83 -9.95 9.24 3.57
C GLN A 83 -11.26 8.47 3.69
N VAL A 84 -11.21 7.18 4.00
CA VAL A 84 -12.41 6.41 4.31
C VAL A 84 -13.02 6.91 5.61
N LYS A 85 -12.23 7.17 6.66
CA LYS A 85 -12.69 7.77 7.94
C LYS A 85 -13.25 9.19 7.75
N LEU A 86 -12.69 9.98 6.84
CA LEU A 86 -13.18 11.32 6.56
C LEU A 86 -14.52 11.29 5.82
N ARG A 87 -14.72 10.34 4.91
CA ARG A 87 -15.92 10.22 4.07
C ARG A 87 -17.09 9.53 4.77
N TYR A 88 -16.83 8.48 5.54
CA TYR A 88 -17.86 7.66 6.20
C TYR A 88 -17.81 7.85 7.72
N LYS A 89 -18.95 7.71 8.40
CA LYS A 89 -19.11 8.14 9.81
C LYS A 89 -19.47 7.03 10.79
N THR A 90 -19.79 5.83 10.31
CA THR A 90 -20.21 4.70 11.17
C THR A 90 -19.27 3.52 11.01
N ALA A 91 -18.99 2.83 12.12
CA ALA A 91 -17.99 1.77 12.17
C ALA A 91 -18.24 0.64 11.17
N PRO A 92 -19.47 0.10 10.94
CA PRO A 92 -19.61 -0.94 9.92
C PRO A 92 -19.33 -0.42 8.51
N LEU A 93 -19.79 0.79 8.19
CA LEU A 93 -19.64 1.36 6.85
C LEU A 93 -18.18 1.71 6.55
N ILE A 94 -17.44 2.24 7.52
CA ILE A 94 -16.00 2.54 7.35
C ILE A 94 -15.24 1.25 7.02
N TRP A 95 -15.50 0.16 7.74
CA TRP A 95 -14.83 -1.12 7.51
C TRP A 95 -15.18 -1.72 6.15
N GLN A 96 -16.47 -1.77 5.83
CA GLN A 96 -16.96 -2.27 4.56
C GLN A 96 -16.37 -1.49 3.39
N MET A 97 -16.36 -0.16 3.47
CA MET A 97 -15.88 0.68 2.39
C MET A 97 -14.38 0.50 2.18
N ALA A 98 -13.57 0.39 3.24
CA ALA A 98 -12.12 0.16 3.12
C ALA A 98 -11.77 -1.21 2.50
N ASP A 99 -12.62 -2.24 2.70
CA ASP A 99 -12.45 -3.55 2.06
C ASP A 99 -12.93 -3.60 0.60
N ALA A 100 -13.82 -2.68 0.20
CA ALA A 100 -14.57 -2.79 -1.05
C ALA A 100 -13.72 -2.71 -2.33
N SER A 101 -12.52 -2.11 -2.26
CA SER A 101 -11.65 -1.98 -3.42
C SER A 101 -10.23 -1.64 -3.02
N ARG A 102 -9.25 -2.13 -3.80
CA ARG A 102 -7.86 -1.68 -3.74
C ARG A 102 -7.69 -0.18 -3.97
N LEU A 103 -8.63 0.47 -4.67
CA LEU A 103 -8.59 1.91 -4.94
C LEU A 103 -8.88 2.80 -3.72
N VAL A 104 -9.29 2.24 -2.59
CA VAL A 104 -9.49 3.00 -1.35
C VAL A 104 -8.49 2.62 -0.25
N GLN A 105 -7.54 1.73 -0.55
CA GLN A 105 -6.50 1.26 0.35
C GLN A 105 -5.22 2.10 0.14
N ASP A 106 -5.34 3.40 0.38
CA ASP A 106 -4.40 4.41 -0.14
C ASP A 106 -3.34 4.86 0.88
N GLU A 107 -2.97 4.05 1.87
CA GLU A 107 -1.98 4.39 2.92
C GLU A 107 -0.72 3.52 2.83
N TYR A 108 -0.29 3.20 1.60
CA TYR A 108 0.86 2.34 1.30
C TYR A 108 0.77 0.92 1.91
N LEU A 109 -0.44 0.50 2.27
CA LEU A 109 -0.77 -0.87 2.65
C LEU A 109 -2.06 -1.25 1.95
N GLU A 110 -2.00 -2.34 1.21
CA GLU A 110 -3.15 -2.90 0.51
C GLU A 110 -3.34 -4.35 0.90
N TRP A 111 -4.57 -4.85 0.81
CA TRP A 111 -4.94 -6.18 1.25
C TRP A 111 -6.03 -6.84 0.43
N SER A 112 -6.04 -8.16 0.50
CA SER A 112 -7.08 -9.03 -0.05
C SER A 112 -7.57 -9.99 1.03
N VAL A 113 -8.89 -10.14 1.11
CA VAL A 113 -9.60 -10.93 2.12
C VAL A 113 -10.12 -12.20 1.47
N GLN A 114 -9.83 -13.35 2.05
CA GLN A 114 -10.45 -14.62 1.64
C GLN A 114 -11.59 -14.95 2.59
N ARG A 115 -12.76 -15.30 2.05
CA ARG A 115 -13.93 -15.70 2.83
C ARG A 115 -14.34 -17.11 2.51
N ARG A 116 -14.79 -17.83 3.53
CA ARG A 116 -15.39 -19.15 3.38
C ARG A 116 -16.78 -19.03 2.75
N PRO A 117 -17.08 -19.73 1.64
CA PRO A 117 -18.36 -19.60 0.97
C PRO A 117 -19.58 -20.01 1.80
N SER A 118 -19.43 -20.92 2.77
CA SER A 118 -20.55 -21.47 3.53
C SER A 118 -21.21 -20.48 4.49
N ASP A 119 -20.44 -19.54 5.04
CA ASP A 119 -20.90 -18.60 6.09
C ASP A 119 -20.34 -17.18 5.96
N GLY A 120 -19.47 -16.93 4.96
CA GLY A 120 -18.89 -15.60 4.71
C GLY A 120 -17.82 -15.17 5.71
N LYS A 121 -17.44 -16.02 6.67
CA LYS A 121 -16.39 -15.72 7.64
C LYS A 121 -15.03 -15.63 6.94
N ILE A 122 -14.21 -14.69 7.41
CA ILE A 122 -12.86 -14.51 6.88
C ILE A 122 -12.00 -15.70 7.28
N THR A 123 -11.36 -16.34 6.31
CA THR A 123 -10.39 -17.44 6.53
C THR A 123 -8.96 -16.93 6.56
N SER A 124 -8.66 -15.93 5.75
CA SER A 124 -7.35 -15.28 5.72
C SER A 124 -7.46 -13.83 5.26
N VAL A 125 -6.50 -13.01 5.68
CA VAL A 125 -6.26 -11.67 5.13
C VAL A 125 -4.78 -11.56 4.82
N THR A 126 -4.44 -11.15 3.61
CA THR A 126 -3.04 -10.91 3.23
C THR A 126 -2.85 -9.45 2.88
N PHE A 127 -1.87 -8.83 3.51
CA PHE A 127 -1.46 -7.44 3.31
C PHE A 127 -0.11 -7.37 2.60
N THR A 128 0.08 -6.38 1.76
CA THR A 128 1.36 -6.05 1.12
C THR A 128 1.60 -4.54 1.07
N CYS A 129 2.86 -4.14 1.16
CA CYS A 129 3.33 -2.78 0.86
C CYS A 129 4.42 -2.75 -0.22
N GLU A 130 4.57 -3.82 -0.99
CA GLU A 130 5.54 -3.86 -2.09
C GLU A 130 5.11 -2.94 -3.24
N GLY A 131 5.99 -2.02 -3.63
CA GLY A 131 5.73 -1.10 -4.73
C GLY A 131 5.60 -1.81 -6.07
N PRO A 132 4.67 -1.39 -6.96
CA PRO A 132 4.50 -2.00 -8.28
C PRO A 132 5.76 -1.90 -9.15
N GLU A 133 6.62 -0.89 -8.91
CA GLU A 133 7.81 -0.68 -9.73
C GLU A 133 8.84 -1.81 -9.62
N TYR A 134 8.95 -2.46 -8.45
CA TYR A 134 9.86 -3.60 -8.28
C TYR A 134 9.36 -4.84 -9.06
N TRP A 135 8.05 -5.06 -9.07
CA TRP A 135 7.43 -6.15 -9.81
C TRP A 135 7.47 -5.91 -11.32
N GLN A 136 7.20 -4.68 -11.76
CA GLN A 136 7.40 -4.30 -13.15
C GLN A 136 8.87 -4.47 -13.57
N PHE A 137 9.82 -4.10 -12.70
CA PHE A 137 11.24 -4.27 -12.97
C PHE A 137 11.63 -5.74 -13.17
N ILE A 138 11.16 -6.65 -12.30
CA ILE A 138 11.40 -8.09 -12.49
C ILE A 138 10.79 -8.57 -13.81
N ALA A 139 9.58 -8.12 -14.16
CA ALA A 139 8.97 -8.51 -15.43
C ALA A 139 9.79 -8.04 -16.64
N ASP A 140 10.32 -6.82 -16.60
CA ASP A 140 11.05 -6.20 -17.70
C ASP A 140 12.48 -6.75 -17.87
N TYR A 141 13.14 -7.14 -16.78
CA TYR A 141 14.57 -7.49 -16.77
C TYR A 141 14.86 -8.95 -16.35
N GLN A 142 13.87 -9.72 -15.89
CA GLN A 142 14.03 -11.11 -15.44
C GLN A 142 12.94 -12.03 -15.99
N SER A 143 12.94 -12.19 -17.31
CA SER A 143 12.11 -13.21 -17.96
C SER A 143 12.60 -14.62 -17.63
N SER A 144 11.66 -15.57 -17.52
CA SER A 144 11.98 -16.98 -17.27
C SER A 144 12.87 -17.53 -18.38
N GLY A 145 14.08 -17.96 -18.03
CA GLY A 145 15.02 -18.60 -18.95
C GLY A 145 16.21 -17.76 -19.41
N GLU A 146 16.20 -16.43 -19.22
CA GLU A 146 17.39 -15.59 -19.49
C GLU A 146 18.44 -15.72 -18.37
N TYR A 147 17.98 -15.91 -17.12
CA TYR A 147 18.83 -16.02 -15.94
C TYR A 147 18.53 -17.32 -15.18
N PRO A 148 19.35 -18.38 -15.35
CA PRO A 148 19.16 -19.63 -14.63
C PRO A 148 19.15 -19.41 -13.11
N GLY A 149 18.05 -19.80 -12.46
CA GLY A 149 17.87 -19.66 -11.01
C GLY A 149 17.26 -18.33 -10.54
N ALA A 150 16.99 -17.38 -11.44
CA ALA A 150 16.22 -16.18 -11.10
C ALA A 150 14.74 -16.52 -10.92
N LYS A 151 14.07 -15.87 -9.97
CA LYS A 151 12.62 -15.97 -9.82
C LYS A 151 11.95 -15.09 -10.89
N SER A 152 11.13 -15.70 -11.73
CA SER A 152 10.24 -14.96 -12.62
C SER A 152 9.06 -14.38 -11.83
N ILE A 153 8.31 -13.47 -12.45
CA ILE A 153 7.05 -12.98 -11.87
C ILE A 153 6.07 -14.12 -11.61
N LEU A 154 5.97 -15.10 -12.51
CA LEU A 154 5.10 -16.26 -12.30
C LEU A 154 5.52 -17.06 -11.06
N ASP A 155 6.83 -17.29 -10.87
CA ASP A 155 7.36 -17.99 -9.70
C ASP A 155 7.00 -17.24 -8.41
N LEU A 156 7.17 -15.92 -8.40
CA LEU A 156 6.84 -15.08 -7.25
C LEU A 156 5.35 -15.10 -6.93
N TYR A 157 4.48 -14.98 -7.93
CA TYR A 157 3.03 -15.06 -7.71
C TYR A 157 2.62 -16.39 -7.07
N ARG A 158 3.17 -17.50 -7.57
CA ARG A 158 2.89 -18.85 -7.06
C ARG A 158 3.47 -19.09 -5.66
N GLU A 159 4.70 -18.64 -5.42
CA GLU A 159 5.36 -18.75 -4.11
C GLU A 159 4.60 -17.99 -3.02
N LEU A 160 4.13 -16.79 -3.35
CA LEU A 160 3.50 -15.89 -2.37
C LEU A 160 2.00 -16.12 -2.20
N ASN A 161 1.40 -16.88 -3.09
CA ASN A 161 -0.01 -17.24 -3.07
C ASN A 161 -0.17 -18.77 -3.29
N PRO A 162 0.37 -19.60 -2.38
CA PRO A 162 0.48 -21.05 -2.59
C PRO A 162 -0.88 -21.75 -2.79
N GLU A 163 -1.95 -21.20 -2.19
CA GLU A 163 -3.32 -21.72 -2.35
C GLU A 163 -3.83 -21.63 -3.80
N PHE A 164 -3.27 -20.72 -4.60
CA PHE A 164 -3.66 -20.45 -5.99
C PHE A 164 -2.55 -20.84 -6.99
N ALA A 165 -1.45 -21.43 -6.52
CA ALA A 165 -0.24 -21.62 -7.33
C ALA A 165 -0.49 -22.43 -8.62
N ASN A 166 -1.35 -23.45 -8.56
CA ASN A 166 -1.67 -24.29 -9.71
C ASN A 166 -2.59 -23.59 -10.72
N ASP A 167 -3.36 -22.60 -10.27
CA ASP A 167 -4.33 -21.89 -11.11
C ASP A 167 -3.69 -20.71 -11.82
N ILE A 168 -2.74 -20.02 -11.18
CA ILE A 168 -2.03 -18.87 -11.77
C ILE A 168 -1.21 -19.32 -12.97
N GLN A 169 -1.54 -18.83 -14.16
CA GLN A 169 -0.78 -19.03 -15.39
C GLN A 169 -0.04 -17.76 -15.79
N GLU A 170 0.97 -17.90 -16.66
CA GLU A 170 1.74 -16.75 -17.15
C GLU A 170 0.84 -15.77 -17.90
N GLU A 171 -0.08 -16.28 -18.72
CA GLU A 171 -0.98 -15.47 -19.56
C GLU A 171 -1.92 -14.58 -18.73
N ASP A 172 -2.18 -14.93 -17.48
CA ASP A 172 -3.00 -14.11 -16.58
C ASP A 172 -2.28 -12.82 -16.18
N LEU A 173 -0.94 -12.82 -16.19
CA LEU A 173 -0.10 -11.77 -15.61
C LEU A 173 0.34 -10.72 -16.64
N TYR A 174 0.13 -10.96 -17.93
CA TYR A 174 0.59 -10.09 -19.01
C TYR A 174 -0.56 -9.67 -19.94
N LEU A 175 -0.52 -8.42 -20.38
CA LEU A 175 -1.27 -7.95 -21.54
C LEU A 175 -0.42 -8.16 -22.80
N VAL A 176 -1.08 -8.32 -23.94
CA VAL A 176 -0.43 -8.35 -25.25
C VAL A 176 -0.70 -7.05 -25.98
N ASN A 177 0.35 -6.34 -26.35
CA ASN A 177 0.23 -5.19 -27.23
C ASN A 177 -0.20 -5.66 -28.63
N GLU A 178 -1.43 -5.36 -29.05
CA GLU A 178 -1.98 -5.83 -30.32
C GLU A 178 -1.17 -5.40 -31.56
N LYS A 179 -0.43 -4.30 -31.48
CA LYS A 179 0.36 -3.77 -32.61
C LYS A 179 1.74 -4.42 -32.71
N THR A 180 2.38 -4.70 -31.59
CA THR A 180 3.76 -5.19 -31.56
C THR A 180 3.87 -6.67 -31.20
N GLY A 181 2.81 -7.27 -30.66
CA GLY A 181 2.83 -8.60 -30.09
C GLY A 181 3.60 -8.71 -28.77
N ALA A 182 4.12 -7.60 -28.24
CA ALA A 182 4.90 -7.60 -27.01
C ALA A 182 4.02 -7.91 -25.79
N LYS A 183 4.48 -8.83 -24.94
CA LYS A 183 3.92 -9.03 -23.60
C LYS A 183 4.36 -7.88 -22.70
N VAL A 184 3.42 -7.29 -21.98
CA VAL A 184 3.66 -6.25 -20.98
C VAL A 184 3.00 -6.70 -19.68
N TYR A 185 3.76 -6.72 -18.59
CA TYR A 185 3.21 -7.09 -17.29
C TYR A 185 2.01 -6.22 -16.95
N ASN A 186 0.99 -6.84 -16.34
CA ASN A 186 -0.21 -6.18 -15.90
C ASN A 186 -0.22 -6.09 -14.37
N PRO A 187 0.17 -4.95 -13.77
CA PRO A 187 0.06 -4.70 -12.33
C PRO A 187 -1.36 -4.90 -11.78
N MET A 188 -2.39 -4.74 -12.62
CA MET A 188 -3.82 -4.89 -12.32
C MET A 188 -4.38 -6.22 -12.85
N ASN A 189 -3.56 -7.27 -12.95
CA ASN A 189 -4.04 -8.59 -13.39
C ASN A 189 -5.11 -9.17 -12.45
N TYR A 190 -5.81 -10.19 -12.93
CA TYR A 190 -6.90 -10.87 -12.22
C TYR A 190 -6.51 -11.28 -10.79
N TRP A 191 -5.29 -11.77 -10.60
CA TRP A 191 -4.79 -12.26 -9.31
C TRP A 191 -4.45 -11.14 -8.33
N ASN A 192 -4.04 -9.96 -8.81
CA ASN A 192 -3.60 -8.87 -7.94
C ASN A 192 -4.66 -7.79 -7.67
N GLN A 193 -5.62 -7.56 -8.57
CA GLN A 193 -6.52 -6.41 -8.46
C GLN A 193 -7.66 -6.55 -7.44
N SER A 194 -7.99 -7.77 -7.03
CA SER A 194 -9.14 -8.04 -6.16
C SER A 194 -8.79 -7.79 -4.69
N SER A 195 -9.74 -7.24 -3.94
CA SER A 195 -9.69 -7.18 -2.47
C SER A 195 -10.40 -8.36 -1.79
N GLU A 196 -10.98 -9.29 -2.56
CA GLU A 196 -11.84 -10.37 -2.04
C GLU A 196 -11.37 -11.80 -2.44
N SER A 197 -10.28 -11.92 -3.18
CA SER A 197 -9.77 -13.23 -3.60
C SER A 197 -8.93 -13.91 -2.51
N GLY A 198 -8.33 -13.14 -1.60
CA GLY A 198 -7.22 -13.59 -0.76
C GLY A 198 -5.86 -13.66 -1.48
N CYS A 199 -5.86 -13.56 -2.81
CA CYS A 199 -4.66 -13.47 -3.64
C CYS A 199 -4.25 -12.01 -3.82
N ILE A 200 -2.97 -11.73 -3.63
CA ILE A 200 -2.37 -10.40 -3.74
C ILE A 200 -0.87 -10.55 -3.94
N ALA A 201 -0.24 -9.68 -4.71
CA ALA A 201 1.21 -9.64 -4.89
C ALA A 201 1.79 -8.34 -4.33
N HIS A 202 1.37 -7.22 -4.90
CA HIS A 202 1.94 -5.90 -4.65
C HIS A 202 0.87 -4.80 -4.70
N LEU A 203 1.25 -3.58 -4.33
CA LEU A 203 0.42 -2.39 -4.35
C LEU A 203 -0.07 -2.07 -5.76
N CYS A 204 -1.31 -1.62 -5.90
CA CYS A 204 -1.89 -1.29 -7.19
C CYS A 204 -2.59 0.08 -7.22
N HIS A 205 -2.73 0.73 -6.06
CA HIS A 205 -3.24 2.09 -5.98
C HIS A 205 -2.24 3.07 -6.62
N PRO A 206 -2.69 3.99 -7.50
CA PRO A 206 -1.79 4.85 -8.27
C PRO A 206 -1.00 5.87 -7.43
N SER A 207 -1.42 6.14 -6.19
CA SER A 207 -0.68 6.98 -5.24
C SER A 207 0.24 6.20 -4.30
N ASN A 208 0.23 4.87 -4.35
CA ASN A 208 1.06 4.00 -3.51
C ASN A 208 2.28 3.52 -4.30
N THR A 209 3.12 4.45 -4.79
CA THR A 209 4.29 4.14 -5.61
C THR A 209 5.58 4.50 -4.87
N LEU A 210 6.67 3.79 -5.17
CA LEU A 210 7.97 4.05 -4.56
C LEU A 210 8.54 5.39 -5.02
N SER A 211 8.32 5.72 -6.29
CA SER A 211 8.66 7.03 -6.86
C SER A 211 7.96 8.19 -6.16
N ALA A 212 6.68 8.04 -5.79
CA ALA A 212 5.94 9.06 -5.05
C ALA A 212 6.49 9.26 -3.63
N GLU A 213 6.98 8.19 -2.99
CA GLU A 213 7.60 8.31 -1.68
C GLU A 213 8.91 9.11 -1.73
N ILE A 214 9.77 8.84 -2.72
CA ILE A 214 10.99 9.61 -2.96
C ILE A 214 10.64 11.08 -3.23
N ASP A 215 9.62 11.34 -4.05
CA ASP A 215 9.11 12.69 -4.32
C ASP A 215 8.68 13.41 -3.04
N ILE A 216 7.85 12.78 -2.21
CA ILE A 216 7.37 13.37 -0.95
C ILE A 216 8.55 13.71 -0.04
N ALA A 217 9.47 12.76 0.19
CA ALA A 217 10.63 12.99 1.04
C ALA A 217 11.52 14.12 0.48
N ALA A 218 11.80 14.10 -0.83
CA ALA A 218 12.63 15.10 -1.49
C ALA A 218 12.01 16.50 -1.41
N GLN A 219 10.75 16.65 -1.83
CA GLN A 219 10.05 17.93 -1.87
C GLN A 219 9.73 18.48 -0.47
N ALA A 220 9.66 17.63 0.55
CA ALA A 220 9.52 18.04 1.94
C ALA A 220 10.76 18.74 2.51
N THR A 221 11.93 18.57 1.90
CA THR A 221 13.15 19.32 2.29
C THR A 221 13.04 20.81 1.98
N VAL A 222 12.09 21.23 1.14
CA VAL A 222 11.91 22.64 0.76
C VAL A 222 11.22 23.42 1.88
N LEU A 223 11.91 24.46 2.36
CA LEU A 223 11.36 25.36 3.37
C LEU A 223 10.39 26.35 2.73
N ARG A 224 9.10 26.26 3.08
CA ARG A 224 8.05 27.13 2.54
C ARG A 224 7.69 28.28 3.44
N MET A 225 7.38 29.43 2.84
CA MET A 225 6.80 30.59 3.52
C MET A 225 5.37 30.82 3.08
N ASP A 226 4.54 31.27 4.02
CA ASP A 226 3.20 31.75 3.75
C ASP A 226 3.22 33.13 3.06
N PRO A 227 2.08 33.64 2.58
CA PRO A 227 2.01 34.95 1.92
C PRO A 227 2.51 36.11 2.79
N GLU A 228 2.41 35.99 4.12
CA GLU A 228 2.88 36.95 5.12
C GLU A 228 4.40 36.86 5.36
N GLY A 229 5.08 35.87 4.79
CA GLY A 229 6.52 35.66 4.90
C GLY A 229 6.94 34.84 6.12
N ALA A 230 6.01 34.27 6.87
CA ALA A 230 6.30 33.38 7.98
C ALA A 230 6.59 31.96 7.47
N LEU A 231 7.48 31.26 8.18
CA LEU A 231 7.84 29.89 7.86
C LEU A 231 6.66 28.95 8.14
N ILE A 232 6.32 28.09 7.18
CA ILE A 232 5.24 27.11 7.32
C ILE A 232 5.81 25.86 8.00
N THR A 233 5.33 25.57 9.21
CA THR A 233 5.72 24.37 9.97
C THR A 233 4.54 23.43 10.27
N ASP A 234 3.30 23.89 10.04
CA ASP A 234 2.11 23.03 10.14
C ASP A 234 2.09 22.04 8.97
N ALA A 235 1.93 20.75 9.27
CA ALA A 235 2.00 19.67 8.30
C ALA A 235 1.01 19.85 7.13
N ASN A 236 -0.23 20.22 7.45
CA ASN A 236 -1.29 20.39 6.45
C ASN A 236 -1.09 21.66 5.61
N LYS A 237 -0.64 22.76 6.21
CA LYS A 237 -0.27 23.96 5.45
C LYS A 237 0.93 23.70 4.54
N LEU A 238 1.94 22.98 5.03
CA LEU A 238 3.15 22.67 4.28
C LEU A 238 2.83 21.84 3.03
N ILE A 239 2.12 20.72 3.20
CA ILE A 239 1.75 19.85 2.07
C ILE A 239 0.83 20.57 1.08
N ASN A 240 -0.11 21.39 1.56
CA ASN A 240 -0.99 22.17 0.69
C ASN A 240 -0.23 23.26 -0.08
N CYS A 241 0.82 23.81 0.51
CA CYS A 241 1.71 24.77 -0.14
C CYS A 241 2.62 24.07 -1.15
N SER A 242 3.40 23.08 -0.72
CA SER A 242 4.38 22.38 -1.56
C SER A 242 3.78 21.45 -2.62
N LYS A 243 2.55 20.97 -2.42
CA LYS A 243 1.82 20.07 -3.34
C LYS A 243 2.55 18.75 -3.66
N TYR A 244 3.35 18.23 -2.72
CA TYR A 244 4.03 16.93 -2.89
C TYR A 244 3.13 15.72 -2.59
N GLY A 245 1.92 15.94 -2.07
CA GLY A 245 1.02 14.85 -1.70
C GLY A 245 -0.36 15.36 -1.30
N ARG A 246 -1.08 14.55 -0.51
CA ARG A 246 -2.47 14.77 -0.12
C ARG A 246 -2.63 14.89 1.39
N ALA A 247 -3.02 16.08 1.84
CA ALA A 247 -3.22 16.42 3.26
C ALA A 247 -4.23 15.52 4.02
N THR A 248 -5.10 14.83 3.30
CA THR A 248 -6.14 13.97 3.89
C THR A 248 -5.69 12.53 4.10
N ARG A 249 -4.48 12.14 3.70
CA ARG A 249 -3.86 10.84 4.06
C ARG A 249 -3.21 10.93 5.44
N ASN A 250 -2.88 9.78 6.03
CA ASN A 250 -1.99 9.72 7.20
C ASN A 250 -0.53 9.88 6.77
N SER A 251 -0.10 9.14 5.75
CA SER A 251 1.30 9.08 5.30
C SER A 251 1.89 10.46 4.96
N ASP A 252 1.34 11.13 3.94
CA ASP A 252 1.98 12.27 3.28
C ASP A 252 2.23 13.47 4.21
N PRO A 253 1.26 13.92 5.03
CA PRO A 253 1.53 15.03 5.96
C PRO A 253 2.51 14.62 7.07
N VAL A 254 2.49 13.36 7.52
CA VAL A 254 3.42 12.85 8.55
C VAL A 254 4.84 12.80 8.00
N ILE A 255 5.05 12.17 6.84
CA ILE A 255 6.34 12.12 6.15
C ILE A 255 6.84 13.52 5.86
N GLY A 256 6.03 14.35 5.24
CA GLY A 256 6.46 15.68 4.84
C GLY A 256 6.82 16.59 6.01
N SER A 257 6.06 16.57 7.10
CA SER A 257 6.40 17.37 8.30
C SER A 257 7.63 16.85 9.04
N ALA A 258 7.80 15.53 9.08
CA ALA A 258 8.95 14.88 9.71
C ALA A 258 10.25 15.22 8.96
N ILE A 259 10.27 15.06 7.63
CA ILE A 259 11.44 15.40 6.80
C ILE A 259 11.71 16.91 6.82
N ASN A 260 10.67 17.75 6.74
CA ASN A 260 10.85 19.19 6.82
C ASN A 260 11.43 19.62 8.16
N SER A 261 11.08 18.95 9.26
CA SER A 261 11.65 19.23 10.57
C SER A 261 13.15 18.94 10.62
N LEU A 262 13.64 17.89 9.95
CA LEU A 262 15.09 17.63 9.80
C LEU A 262 15.77 18.65 8.89
N ALA A 263 15.15 18.98 7.75
CA ALA A 263 15.69 20.00 6.84
C ALA A 263 15.84 21.36 7.52
N ARG A 264 14.90 21.69 8.41
CA ARG A 264 15.03 22.86 9.27
C ARG A 264 16.08 22.67 10.36
N GLY A 265 16.10 21.49 11.00
CA GLY A 265 16.85 21.27 12.25
C GLY A 265 16.58 22.37 13.29
N ASP A 266 15.36 22.93 13.21
CA ASP A 266 14.83 24.15 13.84
C ASP A 266 15.75 25.38 13.97
N LEU A 267 16.81 25.41 13.15
CA LEU A 267 17.54 26.53 12.54
C LEU A 267 18.59 27.27 13.40
N GLU A 268 19.84 26.80 13.30
CA GLU A 268 21.08 27.58 13.04
C GLU A 268 21.94 26.80 12.01
N ALA A 269 21.82 25.46 11.98
CA ALA A 269 22.18 24.58 10.87
C ALA A 269 21.10 23.48 10.71
N GLY A 270 20.81 23.06 9.47
CA GLY A 270 19.81 22.03 9.18
C GLY A 270 20.46 20.68 8.83
N SER A 271 19.71 19.77 8.23
CA SER A 271 20.25 18.52 7.67
C SER A 271 20.10 18.48 6.15
N ALA A 272 20.99 17.75 5.47
CA ALA A 272 20.66 17.15 4.18
C ALA A 272 20.08 15.76 4.41
N ILE A 273 19.05 15.37 3.67
CA ILE A 273 18.24 14.18 3.95
C ILE A 273 18.19 13.28 2.70
N SER A 274 18.11 11.98 2.92
CA SER A 274 17.77 11.00 1.89
C SER A 274 16.83 9.93 2.44
N VAL A 275 16.17 9.19 1.55
CA VAL A 275 15.44 7.98 1.94
C VAL A 275 16.46 6.86 2.18
N ALA A 276 16.33 6.17 3.30
CA ALA A 276 17.26 5.13 3.72
C ALA A 276 17.24 3.91 2.80
N ASP A 277 18.41 3.30 2.59
CA ASP A 277 18.56 2.01 1.93
C ASP A 277 18.18 0.83 2.86
N PRO A 278 17.37 -0.15 2.40
CA PRO A 278 16.71 -0.22 1.09
C PRO A 278 15.49 0.68 1.01
N VAL A 279 15.38 1.40 -0.10
CA VAL A 279 14.29 2.36 -0.36
C VAL A 279 12.99 1.60 -0.56
N ALA A 280 12.10 1.64 0.45
CA ALA A 280 10.75 1.10 0.41
C ALA A 280 9.91 1.66 1.58
N LEU A 281 8.63 1.31 1.60
CA LEU A 281 7.77 1.46 2.76
C LEU A 281 7.62 0.09 3.41
N TYR A 282 7.57 0.06 4.74
CA TYR A 282 7.63 -1.19 5.50
C TYR A 282 6.53 -1.26 6.55
N ILE A 283 6.04 -2.48 6.78
CA ILE A 283 5.20 -2.81 7.92
C ILE A 283 6.11 -2.77 9.16
N GLN A 284 6.00 -1.71 9.95
CA GLN A 284 6.80 -1.53 11.16
C GLN A 284 6.34 -2.46 12.28
N SER A 285 5.02 -2.63 12.43
CA SER A 285 4.45 -3.49 13.45
C SER A 285 3.04 -3.95 13.10
N PHE A 286 2.63 -5.06 13.72
CA PHE A 286 1.27 -5.57 13.79
C PHE A 286 0.93 -5.83 15.26
N LYS A 287 0.09 -5.00 15.85
CA LYS A 287 -0.31 -5.13 17.27
C LYS A 287 -1.37 -6.21 17.42
N THR A 288 -1.11 -7.21 18.25
CA THR A 288 -2.05 -8.33 18.47
C THR A 288 -2.63 -8.37 19.87
N GLY A 289 -2.22 -7.47 20.76
CA GLY A 289 -2.56 -7.53 22.19
C GLY A 289 -4.05 -7.42 22.51
N SER A 290 -4.87 -6.87 21.61
CA SER A 290 -6.33 -6.79 21.76
C SER A 290 -7.09 -7.94 21.10
N LEU A 291 -6.39 -8.80 20.36
CA LEU A 291 -6.96 -9.84 19.51
C LEU A 291 -6.99 -11.17 20.26
N THR A 292 -8.19 -11.75 20.39
CA THR A 292 -8.41 -13.01 21.11
C THR A 292 -9.25 -13.99 20.30
N LEU A 293 -9.18 -15.27 20.66
CA LEU A 293 -10.02 -16.34 20.14
C LEU A 293 -10.68 -17.10 21.30
N PRO A 294 -11.88 -17.68 21.10
CA PRO A 294 -12.56 -18.50 22.09
C PRO A 294 -11.96 -19.92 22.16
N THR A 295 -10.71 -20.04 22.60
CA THR A 295 -10.00 -21.34 22.70
C THR A 295 -9.90 -21.87 24.13
N GLY A 296 -10.31 -21.09 25.13
CA GLY A 296 -10.33 -21.52 26.52
C GLY A 296 -11.48 -22.48 26.84
N PRO A 297 -11.48 -23.09 28.04
CA PRO A 297 -12.64 -23.81 28.55
C PRO A 297 -13.89 -22.92 28.47
N ASP A 298 -15.03 -23.51 28.12
CA ASP A 298 -16.31 -22.79 27.94
C ASP A 298 -16.22 -21.58 26.98
N ASP A 299 -15.34 -21.66 25.97
CA ASP A 299 -15.10 -20.62 24.95
C ASP A 299 -14.53 -19.30 25.51
N ASP A 300 -13.81 -19.38 26.64
CA ASP A 300 -13.07 -18.24 27.21
C ASP A 300 -12.09 -17.65 26.19
N GLN A 301 -12.05 -16.32 26.11
CA GLN A 301 -11.17 -15.57 25.21
C GLN A 301 -9.70 -15.71 25.64
N GLN A 302 -8.87 -16.21 24.72
CA GLN A 302 -7.43 -16.31 24.88
C GLN A 302 -6.72 -15.49 23.80
N PRO A 303 -5.49 -14.99 24.03
CA PRO A 303 -4.70 -14.36 22.98
C PRO A 303 -4.61 -15.26 21.74
N ILE A 304 -4.62 -14.65 20.55
CA ILE A 304 -4.43 -15.42 19.32
C ILE A 304 -3.13 -16.25 19.38
N PRO A 305 -3.14 -17.51 18.92
CA PRO A 305 -1.97 -18.38 19.01
C PRO A 305 -0.85 -17.92 18.07
N GLU A 306 0.39 -18.32 18.39
CA GLU A 306 1.53 -18.14 17.50
C GLU A 306 1.24 -18.73 16.10
N GLY A 307 1.75 -18.07 15.05
CA GLY A 307 1.48 -18.44 13.66
C GLY A 307 0.20 -17.81 13.08
N THR A 308 -0.66 -17.21 13.91
CA THR A 308 -1.86 -16.50 13.39
C THR A 308 -1.48 -15.31 12.50
N VAL A 309 -0.41 -14.59 12.84
CA VAL A 309 0.15 -13.50 12.05
C VAL A 309 1.54 -13.93 11.56
N THR A 310 1.70 -14.08 10.26
CA THR A 310 2.94 -14.57 9.64
C THR A 310 3.47 -13.56 8.63
N PHE A 311 4.72 -13.11 8.83
CA PHE A 311 5.43 -12.28 7.86
C PHE A 311 6.03 -13.19 6.78
N THR A 312 5.61 -12.98 5.54
CA THR A 312 5.99 -13.86 4.41
C THR A 312 7.00 -13.23 3.47
N ARG A 313 7.22 -11.91 3.56
CA ARG A 313 8.30 -11.20 2.84
C ARG A 313 8.90 -10.09 3.69
N GLY A 314 10.21 -9.90 3.53
CA GLY A 314 10.99 -9.01 4.38
C GLY A 314 11.16 -9.58 5.78
N ARG A 315 11.63 -8.74 6.72
CA ARG A 315 11.86 -9.17 8.11
C ARG A 315 11.33 -8.13 9.08
N ILE A 316 10.64 -8.59 10.12
CA ILE A 316 10.29 -7.70 11.23
C ILE A 316 11.49 -7.51 12.15
N GLY A 317 11.91 -6.25 12.31
CA GLY A 317 13.01 -5.86 13.19
C GLY A 317 12.67 -6.09 14.67
N SER A 318 13.67 -6.01 15.54
CA SER A 318 13.49 -6.18 17.00
C SER A 318 12.53 -5.14 17.58
N VAL A 319 12.59 -3.90 17.10
CA VAL A 319 11.67 -2.83 17.50
C VAL A 319 10.23 -3.16 17.10
N GLY A 320 10.02 -3.63 15.87
CA GLY A 320 8.70 -4.10 15.41
C GLY A 320 8.16 -5.23 16.29
N LYS A 321 9.01 -6.20 16.64
CA LYS A 321 8.63 -7.30 17.57
C LYS A 321 8.21 -6.78 18.95
N ALA A 322 8.92 -5.80 19.49
CA ALA A 322 8.58 -5.21 20.79
C ALA A 322 7.26 -4.42 20.75
N ILE A 323 6.98 -3.69 19.66
CA ILE A 323 5.71 -2.99 19.46
C ILE A 323 4.55 -4.00 19.38
N ASN A 324 4.75 -5.13 18.69
CA ASN A 324 3.74 -6.19 18.59
C ASN A 324 3.36 -6.76 19.96
N GLN A 325 4.30 -6.80 20.91
CA GLN A 325 4.12 -7.33 22.27
C GLN A 325 3.53 -6.31 23.25
N GLY A 326 3.10 -5.13 22.77
CA GLY A 326 2.57 -4.07 23.63
C GLY A 326 3.62 -3.44 24.56
N ALA A 327 4.92 -3.71 24.34
CA ALA A 327 6.02 -3.25 25.18
C ALA A 327 6.50 -1.82 24.84
N ALA A 328 5.92 -1.20 23.80
CA ALA A 328 6.16 0.19 23.45
C ALA A 328 4.90 1.02 23.69
N ASN A 329 5.03 2.09 24.49
CA ASN A 329 3.94 3.03 24.74
C ASN A 329 3.33 3.49 23.41
N GLU A 330 2.02 3.31 23.28
CA GLU A 330 1.26 3.88 22.19
C GLU A 330 1.42 5.41 22.23
N GLY A 331 1.96 6.01 21.17
CA GLY A 331 1.96 7.47 21.02
C GLY A 331 3.24 8.17 20.55
N SER A 332 4.35 7.49 20.24
CA SER A 332 5.55 8.20 19.74
C SER A 332 5.63 8.23 18.20
N GLY A 333 4.60 8.75 17.53
CA GLY A 333 4.59 8.84 16.07
C GLY A 333 4.92 10.25 15.59
N MET A 334 6.22 10.56 15.45
CA MET A 334 6.69 11.56 14.49
C MET A 334 8.12 11.27 14.06
N PHE A 335 8.93 10.65 14.93
CA PHE A 335 10.33 10.40 14.64
C PHE A 335 10.99 9.43 15.64
N ARG A 336 11.68 8.36 15.17
CA ARG A 336 12.44 7.44 16.04
C ARG A 336 13.84 7.14 15.48
N ASP A 337 14.86 7.29 16.30
CA ASP A 337 16.22 6.87 15.97
C ASP A 337 16.37 5.37 16.24
N VAL A 338 16.74 4.63 15.22
CA VAL A 338 16.91 3.17 15.26
C VAL A 338 18.15 2.75 14.51
N LYS A 339 18.77 1.66 14.95
CA LYS A 339 19.88 1.07 14.22
C LYS A 339 19.37 0.29 13.01
N ARG A 340 20.19 0.21 11.97
CA ARG A 340 19.83 -0.47 10.71
C ARG A 340 19.33 -1.91 10.94
N GLU A 341 19.98 -2.67 11.81
CA GLU A 341 19.62 -4.05 12.14
C GLU A 341 18.31 -4.21 12.91
N GLU A 342 17.81 -3.11 13.50
CA GLU A 342 16.56 -3.07 14.27
C GLU A 342 15.36 -2.62 13.43
N LEU A 343 15.61 -2.11 12.21
CA LEU A 343 14.58 -1.69 11.27
C LEU A 343 13.70 -2.86 10.85
N SER A 344 12.39 -2.63 10.83
CA SER A 344 11.51 -3.52 10.10
C SER A 344 11.69 -3.30 8.61
N THR A 345 11.96 -4.39 7.90
CA THR A 345 11.91 -4.47 6.45
C THR A 345 10.76 -5.35 5.96
N ALA A 346 9.78 -5.63 6.84
CA ALA A 346 8.64 -6.47 6.52
C ALA A 346 7.76 -5.80 5.45
N MET A 347 7.38 -6.57 4.43
CA MET A 347 6.59 -6.05 3.31
C MET A 347 5.31 -6.80 3.04
N ARG A 348 5.19 -8.02 3.58
CA ARG A 348 4.00 -8.85 3.43
C ARG A 348 3.69 -9.57 4.72
N VAL A 349 2.42 -9.52 5.13
CA VAL A 349 1.91 -10.24 6.30
C VAL A 349 0.60 -10.93 5.95
N THR A 350 0.46 -12.17 6.38
CA THR A 350 -0.75 -12.97 6.27
C THR A 350 -1.30 -13.23 7.66
N VAL A 351 -2.59 -12.99 7.83
CA VAL A 351 -3.36 -13.32 9.03
C VAL A 351 -4.22 -14.52 8.70
N LYS A 352 -3.96 -15.66 9.35
CA LYS A 352 -4.70 -16.92 9.17
C LYS A 352 -4.59 -17.74 10.44
N VAL A 353 -5.72 -18.16 11.00
CA VAL A 353 -5.72 -19.02 12.20
C VAL A 353 -5.10 -20.38 11.85
N PRO A 354 -4.10 -20.89 12.61
CA PRO A 354 -3.47 -22.17 12.33
C PRO A 354 -4.46 -23.35 12.33
N GLU A 355 -4.18 -24.35 11.49
CA GLU A 355 -4.94 -25.59 11.49
C GLU A 355 -4.86 -26.29 12.86
N GLY A 356 -5.99 -26.81 13.33
CA GLY A 356 -6.12 -27.48 14.62
C GLY A 356 -6.51 -26.55 15.77
N VAL A 357 -6.49 -25.23 15.58
CA VAL A 357 -7.01 -24.26 16.57
C VAL A 357 -8.54 -24.29 16.55
N LYS A 358 -9.14 -24.78 17.63
CA LYS A 358 -10.57 -25.09 17.72
C LYS A 358 -11.21 -24.46 18.95
N ASP A 359 -12.51 -24.24 18.88
CA ASP A 359 -13.35 -23.91 20.05
C ASP A 359 -13.61 -25.14 20.95
N SER A 360 -14.34 -24.95 22.05
CA SER A 360 -14.70 -26.03 22.97
C SER A 360 -15.56 -27.13 22.34
N SER A 361 -16.27 -26.82 21.24
CA SER A 361 -17.06 -27.79 20.47
C SER A 361 -16.22 -28.64 19.49
N GLY A 362 -14.94 -28.29 19.31
CA GLY A 362 -14.04 -28.92 18.35
C GLY A 362 -14.12 -28.37 16.93
N THR A 363 -14.79 -27.23 16.72
CA THR A 363 -14.91 -26.54 15.43
C THR A 363 -13.65 -25.74 15.14
N GLN A 364 -13.12 -25.86 13.92
CA GLN A 364 -11.96 -25.07 13.48
C GLN A 364 -12.30 -23.58 13.45
N LEU A 365 -11.52 -22.79 14.19
CA LEU A 365 -11.62 -21.33 14.21
C LEU A 365 -10.93 -20.71 13.00
N VAL A 366 -11.44 -19.57 12.57
CA VAL A 366 -10.89 -18.77 11.46
C VAL A 366 -10.71 -17.31 11.87
N VAL A 367 -10.16 -16.48 10.99
CA VAL A 367 -9.97 -15.04 11.26
C VAL A 367 -11.27 -14.35 11.66
N GLY A 368 -12.39 -14.76 11.03
CA GLY A 368 -13.73 -14.27 11.37
C GLY A 368 -14.21 -14.57 12.80
N ASP A 369 -13.50 -15.42 13.55
CA ASP A 369 -13.79 -15.73 14.95
C ASP A 369 -12.92 -14.94 15.93
N ILE A 370 -11.92 -14.20 15.44
CA ILE A 370 -11.07 -13.35 16.27
C ILE A 370 -11.93 -12.22 16.81
N PHE A 371 -11.96 -12.06 18.13
CA PHE A 371 -12.55 -10.91 18.81
C PHE A 371 -11.48 -9.83 19.01
N ASP A 372 -11.84 -8.58 18.73
CA ASP A 372 -10.98 -7.43 18.99
C ASP A 372 -11.59 -6.53 20.05
N SER A 373 -10.96 -6.53 21.23
CA SER A 373 -11.42 -5.72 22.37
C SER A 373 -11.35 -4.20 22.16
N THR A 374 -10.56 -3.71 21.21
CA THR A 374 -10.51 -2.27 20.87
C THR A 374 -11.71 -1.83 20.04
N ILE A 375 -12.28 -2.74 19.26
CA ILE A 375 -13.45 -2.51 18.42
C ILE A 375 -14.73 -2.96 19.14
N GLY A 376 -14.62 -3.93 20.04
CA GLY A 376 -15.73 -4.55 20.76
C GLY A 376 -16.55 -5.52 19.90
N ASP A 377 -15.95 -6.09 18.86
CA ASP A 377 -16.62 -7.01 17.92
C ASP A 377 -15.60 -8.01 17.33
N VAL A 378 -16.11 -9.04 16.65
CA VAL A 378 -15.29 -9.95 15.86
C VAL A 378 -14.78 -9.30 14.57
N ILE A 379 -13.76 -9.91 13.97
CA ILE A 379 -13.19 -9.46 12.69
C ILE A 379 -14.11 -9.86 11.53
N ASN A 380 -14.96 -8.92 11.12
CA ASN A 380 -15.86 -9.05 9.98
C ASN A 380 -15.23 -8.55 8.67
N TYR A 381 -14.19 -7.71 8.73
CA TYR A 381 -13.52 -7.05 7.61
C TYR A 381 -12.00 -7.09 7.78
N GLY A 382 -11.25 -7.19 6.68
CA GLY A 382 -9.78 -7.12 6.70
C GLY A 382 -9.28 -5.76 7.18
N SER A 383 -10.04 -4.70 6.87
CA SER A 383 -9.77 -3.33 7.28
C SER A 383 -9.78 -3.12 8.80
N GLN A 384 -10.45 -3.97 9.59
CA GLN A 384 -10.35 -3.94 11.06
C GLN A 384 -8.93 -4.28 11.52
N LEU A 385 -8.28 -5.25 10.86
CA LEU A 385 -6.89 -5.63 11.16
C LEU A 385 -5.90 -4.55 10.69
N ALA A 386 -6.22 -3.78 9.64
CA ALA A 386 -5.37 -2.68 9.18
C ALA A 386 -5.19 -1.57 10.23
N LEU A 387 -6.12 -1.41 11.19
CA LEU A 387 -5.97 -0.47 12.31
C LEU A 387 -4.79 -0.82 13.21
N HIS A 388 -4.43 -2.10 13.28
CA HIS A 388 -3.36 -2.63 14.13
C HIS A 388 -2.01 -2.64 13.44
N ILE A 389 -1.96 -2.20 12.17
CA ILE A 389 -0.74 -2.14 11.39
C ILE A 389 -0.20 -0.71 11.39
N THR A 390 1.09 -0.61 11.70
CA THR A 390 1.85 0.63 11.56
C THR A 390 2.75 0.50 10.35
N MET A 391 2.63 1.43 9.42
CA MET A 391 3.54 1.58 8.28
C MET A 391 4.66 2.54 8.64
N GLY A 392 5.76 2.47 7.92
CA GLY A 392 6.82 3.46 8.07
C GLY A 392 7.82 3.47 6.92
N VAL A 393 8.48 4.61 6.79
CA VAL A 393 9.64 4.85 5.94
C VAL A 393 10.81 5.28 6.83
N SER A 394 12.04 5.09 6.37
CA SER A 394 13.23 5.53 7.10
C SER A 394 14.00 6.55 6.29
N ALA A 395 14.46 7.59 6.96
CA ALA A 395 15.39 8.58 6.44
C ALA A 395 16.80 8.32 6.97
N VAL A 396 17.78 8.88 6.28
CA VAL A 396 19.15 9.11 6.75
C VAL A 396 19.49 10.58 6.55
N GLU A 397 20.39 11.12 7.36
CA GLU A 397 20.75 12.53 7.29
C GLU A 397 22.25 12.79 7.38
N ILE A 398 22.64 13.94 6.85
CA ILE A 398 23.92 14.59 7.09
C ILE A 398 23.61 15.84 7.92
N PRO A 399 23.91 15.84 9.23
CA PRO A 399 23.61 16.97 10.11
C PRO A 399 24.54 18.16 9.82
N GLU A 400 24.25 19.31 10.42
CA GLU A 400 25.03 20.56 10.30
C GLU A 400 25.18 21.06 8.85
N PHE A 401 24.18 20.78 8.02
CA PHE A 401 24.13 21.18 6.63
C PHE A 401 23.58 22.60 6.46
N GLN A 402 24.04 23.29 5.41
CA GLN A 402 23.57 24.63 5.10
C GLN A 402 22.09 24.63 4.73
N ILE A 403 21.30 25.43 5.45
CA ILE A 403 19.87 25.58 5.21
C ILE A 403 19.63 26.21 3.82
N ALA A 404 18.73 25.61 3.06
CA ALA A 404 18.33 26.09 1.74
C ALA A 404 17.58 27.43 1.82
N ALA A 405 17.52 28.12 0.68
CA ALA A 405 16.69 29.32 0.56
C ALA A 405 15.21 28.99 0.85
N LYS A 406 14.57 29.82 1.67
CA LYS A 406 13.12 29.72 1.93
C LYS A 406 12.36 30.18 0.70
N LEU A 407 11.41 29.37 0.24
CA LEU A 407 10.64 29.63 -0.98
C LEU A 407 9.17 29.92 -0.66
N LYS A 408 8.52 30.75 -1.47
CA LYS A 408 7.05 30.89 -1.41
C LYS A 408 6.37 29.62 -1.89
N CYS A 409 5.07 29.52 -1.67
CA CYS A 409 4.26 28.49 -2.30
C CYS A 409 4.35 28.62 -3.85
N PRO A 410 4.51 27.50 -4.58
CA PRO A 410 4.63 27.51 -6.04
C PRO A 410 3.36 28.03 -6.72
N CYS A 411 2.19 27.79 -6.13
CA CYS A 411 0.91 28.26 -6.64
C CYS A 411 0.55 29.59 -5.96
N ASP A 412 0.34 30.67 -6.72
CA ASP A 412 -0.23 31.88 -6.15
C ASP A 412 -1.70 31.62 -5.80
N ASP A 413 -2.10 31.84 -4.54
CA ASP A 413 -3.49 31.72 -4.07
C ASP A 413 -4.45 32.76 -4.71
N SER A 414 -4.00 33.52 -5.72
CA SER A 414 -4.82 34.48 -6.46
C SER A 414 -5.88 33.84 -7.36
N ASN A 415 -5.81 32.52 -7.60
CA ASN A 415 -6.89 31.77 -8.23
C ASN A 415 -7.81 31.10 -7.18
N LYS A 416 -8.71 31.94 -6.66
CA LYS A 416 -10.05 31.65 -6.13
C LYS A 416 -10.47 30.17 -6.07
N ARG A 417 -10.82 29.72 -4.86
CA ARG A 417 -11.84 28.70 -4.52
C ARG A 417 -12.22 27.74 -5.66
N ILE A 418 -11.61 26.57 -5.69
CA ILE A 418 -12.35 25.34 -5.95
C ILE A 418 -11.96 24.31 -4.89
N GLN A 419 -12.49 24.50 -3.68
CA GLN A 419 -12.97 23.37 -2.90
C GLN A 419 -14.49 23.38 -3.06
N ARG A 420 -15.00 22.69 -4.09
CA ARG A 420 -16.40 22.28 -4.10
C ARG A 420 -16.45 20.80 -3.72
N PRO A 421 -17.22 20.42 -2.70
CA PRO A 421 -17.56 19.02 -2.40
C PRO A 421 -18.32 18.28 -3.53
N GLU A 422 -18.49 18.89 -4.69
CA GLU A 422 -19.35 18.42 -5.77
C GLU A 422 -18.58 17.66 -6.87
N ASP A 423 -17.26 17.80 -6.94
CA ASP A 423 -16.42 17.10 -7.92
C ASP A 423 -16.16 15.61 -7.55
N MET A 424 -16.66 15.16 -6.39
CA MET A 424 -16.76 13.74 -6.00
C MET A 424 -18.09 13.08 -6.39
N LYS A 425 -19.02 13.79 -7.05
CA LYS A 425 -20.29 13.20 -7.51
C LYS A 425 -20.20 12.42 -8.82
N HIS A 426 -19.04 12.37 -9.47
CA HIS A 426 -18.83 11.60 -10.69
C HIS A 426 -17.68 10.61 -10.50
N VAL A 427 -17.94 9.55 -9.73
CA VAL A 427 -17.43 8.25 -10.17
C VAL A 427 -18.22 7.93 -11.43
N PRO A 428 -17.60 7.68 -12.59
CA PRO A 428 -18.35 7.17 -13.73
C PRO A 428 -19.07 5.91 -13.28
N THR A 429 -20.39 5.89 -13.39
CA THR A 429 -21.23 4.71 -13.14
C THR A 429 -20.97 3.56 -14.13
N THR A 430 -19.88 3.64 -14.89
CA THR A 430 -19.39 2.65 -15.84
C THR A 430 -18.10 1.99 -15.35
N LEU A 431 -18.10 1.53 -14.09
CA LEU A 431 -17.26 0.41 -13.64
C LEU A 431 -18.10 -0.42 -12.65
N LEU A 432 -19.28 -0.83 -13.11
CA LEU A 432 -19.91 -2.06 -12.63
C LEU A 432 -19.36 -3.22 -13.48
N PRO A 433 -19.19 -4.41 -12.88
CA PRO A 433 -18.39 -5.48 -13.45
C PRO A 433 -18.93 -5.88 -14.82
N ILE A 434 -18.05 -6.00 -15.81
CA ILE A 434 -18.36 -6.71 -17.05
C ILE A 434 -18.78 -8.11 -16.62
N GLY A 435 -20.08 -8.35 -16.73
CA GLY A 435 -20.70 -9.62 -16.46
C GLY A 435 -20.03 -10.70 -17.29
N VAL A 436 -19.73 -11.78 -16.58
CA VAL A 436 -19.40 -13.11 -17.06
C VAL A 436 -20.00 -13.40 -18.45
N GLY A 437 -19.15 -13.34 -19.47
CA GLY A 437 -19.46 -13.80 -20.82
C GLY A 437 -19.04 -15.25 -21.01
N PHE A 438 -19.85 -16.19 -20.50
CA PHE A 438 -19.78 -17.59 -20.94
C PHE A 438 -20.13 -17.65 -22.43
N HIS A 439 -19.27 -18.22 -23.28
CA HIS A 439 -19.66 -18.75 -24.59
C HIS A 439 -18.94 -20.08 -24.85
N GLY A 440 -19.73 -21.16 -24.93
CA GLY A 440 -19.24 -22.47 -25.33
C GLY A 440 -20.21 -23.64 -25.14
N GLY A 441 -21.51 -23.50 -25.43
CA GLY A 441 -22.44 -24.64 -25.40
C GLY A 441 -23.80 -24.34 -25.99
N LYS A 442 -24.11 -24.94 -27.15
CA LYS A 442 -25.42 -24.93 -27.82
C LYS A 442 -26.45 -25.70 -26.99
N ILE A 443 -27.73 -25.27 -27.00
CA ILE A 443 -29.00 -26.06 -27.08
C ILE A 443 -30.21 -25.11 -26.81
N PRO A 444 -31.42 -25.38 -27.36
CA PRO A 444 -32.27 -24.37 -28.02
C PRO A 444 -33.29 -23.62 -27.14
N LYS A 445 -33.73 -22.49 -27.71
CA LYS A 445 -34.83 -21.63 -27.29
C LYS A 445 -36.15 -22.39 -27.22
N ASP A 446 -36.80 -22.38 -26.06
CA ASP A 446 -38.25 -22.19 -25.93
C ASP A 446 -38.64 -21.89 -24.47
N GLY A 447 -39.53 -20.91 -24.31
CA GLY A 447 -40.41 -20.75 -23.15
C GLY A 447 -39.84 -20.08 -21.92
N LEU A 448 -40.26 -18.84 -21.64
CA LEU A 448 -41.00 -18.52 -20.40
C LEU A 448 -41.44 -17.06 -20.42
N GLN A 449 -42.76 -16.89 -20.35
CA GLN A 449 -43.51 -15.65 -20.31
C GLN A 449 -43.32 -14.94 -18.96
N SER A 450 -43.23 -13.61 -19.01
CA SER A 450 -43.46 -12.73 -17.87
C SER A 450 -44.95 -12.70 -17.50
N PRO A 451 -45.34 -12.73 -16.21
CA PRO A 451 -46.71 -12.48 -15.81
C PRO A 451 -46.98 -10.97 -15.72
N GLY A 452 -47.93 -10.50 -16.52
CA GLY A 452 -48.57 -9.21 -16.36
C GLY A 452 -49.91 -9.37 -15.66
N ASP A 453 -50.09 -8.62 -14.58
CA ASP A 453 -51.38 -8.24 -13.97
C ASP A 453 -51.79 -6.94 -14.70
N GLY A 454 -52.92 -6.77 -15.40
CA GLY A 454 -54.29 -7.21 -15.21
C GLY A 454 -55.17 -5.98 -15.40
N ARG A 455 -55.91 -5.87 -16.53
CA ARG A 455 -57.22 -5.15 -16.63
C ARG A 455 -57.84 -5.22 -18.04
N LYS A 456 -59.00 -5.89 -18.05
CA LYS A 456 -60.27 -5.64 -18.77
C LYS A 456 -60.31 -5.57 -20.31
N GLY A 457 -61.03 -6.56 -20.88
CA GLY A 457 -62.23 -6.31 -21.70
C GLY A 457 -62.19 -6.83 -23.14
N GLY A 458 -63.19 -7.65 -23.50
CA GLY A 458 -63.69 -7.74 -24.88
C GLY A 458 -63.54 -9.09 -25.60
N GLU A 459 -64.64 -9.85 -25.58
CA GLU A 459 -65.21 -10.67 -26.67
C GLU A 459 -64.41 -11.76 -27.43
N GLN A 460 -65.03 -12.94 -27.42
CA GLN A 460 -64.84 -14.19 -28.19
C GLN A 460 -65.18 -14.04 -29.71
N PRO A 461 -65.10 -15.08 -30.60
CA PRO A 461 -64.54 -16.44 -30.47
C PRO A 461 -63.84 -17.05 -31.74
N LYS A 462 -63.39 -18.32 -31.59
CA LYS A 462 -63.54 -19.49 -32.52
C LYS A 462 -62.48 -19.79 -33.61
N ARG A 463 -61.82 -20.97 -33.43
CA ARG A 463 -61.63 -22.15 -34.34
C ARG A 463 -60.20 -22.73 -34.20
N ARG A 464 -59.99 -23.90 -33.59
CA ARG A 464 -60.03 -25.29 -34.12
C ARG A 464 -59.04 -25.57 -35.27
N PHE A 465 -58.04 -26.42 -35.02
CA PHE A 465 -57.50 -27.58 -35.80
C PHE A 465 -56.04 -27.84 -35.35
N MET A 466 -55.73 -28.87 -34.55
CA MET A 466 -55.42 -30.29 -34.87
C MET A 466 -54.13 -30.54 -35.69
N THR A 467 -53.26 -31.37 -35.09
CA THR A 467 -52.21 -32.25 -35.68
C THR A 467 -50.99 -31.56 -36.30
N ARG A 468 -49.74 -31.97 -36.07
CA ARG A 468 -49.14 -33.24 -35.64
C ARG A 468 -47.90 -32.97 -34.78
#